data_AF-A0A5C4VL99-F1
#
_entry.id   AF-A0A5C4VL99-F1
#
_cell.length_a   1.000
_cell.length_b   1.000
_cell.length_c   1.000
_cell.angle_alpha   90.00
_cell.angle_beta   90.00
_cell.angle_gamma   90.00
#
_symmetry.space_group_name_H-M   'P 1'
#
loop_
_entity.id
_entity.type
_entity.pdbx_description
1 polymer ?
#
loop_
_entity_poly.entity_id
_entity_poly.type
_entity_poly.pdbx_seq_one_letter_code
_entity_poly.pdbx_strand_id
1 'polypeptide(L)'
;MASAWGIASKGRAARKRVAAAALGLLLALTALAGGHGLLVPAQAAASAQAAPADRSAQVVGAGRAAKPNPAYVVTPGITFNHPFRDGQRGKIHRKIAKTLKNVPAGGQVRVITWNFDSPYLAHRFIAAHERGVSVQIIMSRGLARSQGNNLARSYPMVRRAFERGNDDRPKELQSWIRTCKQTCRGRKGSMHSKLMLVNRSGATNWIVMQGSGNLTGAAAVQQFNDWTTVTENQPLYDGWMQMWDQAVQDRNFPPMRFTTGNVTTMFAPHKGEIDPALSVLNKVQCTGATNTPDGRTKVRVANAVWGEARGARIARKVRELDRAGCDVEIVFMMMQRRIRHILRGTRAKQMVYIIGATADKFKDRYVHMKGLAVQGNVDGRPDGNVVLSSSENWTRLGWHSDEENIIIRDDPALTQKYMDHVDLIYREAPRKLSNYVNSADPDPTPRTRGHSDTEYLGPKEYPFHELEAELS
;
A
#
# COMPACT_ATOMS: atom_id res chain seq x y z
N MET A 1 -49.48 -48.15 12.55
CA MET A 1 -48.71 -47.73 13.75
C MET A 1 -48.25 -46.31 13.47
N ALA A 2 -48.85 -45.23 13.99
CA ALA A 2 -49.24 -44.87 15.36
C ALA A 2 -48.02 -44.50 16.24
N SER A 3 -47.94 -43.36 16.94
CA SER A 3 -48.82 -42.15 16.98
C SER A 3 -48.14 -40.94 17.66
N ALA A 4 -48.46 -39.70 17.20
CA ALA A 4 -48.45 -38.40 17.92
C ALA A 4 -47.15 -37.94 18.66
N TRP A 5 -46.94 -36.71 19.14
CA TRP A 5 -47.72 -35.44 19.29
C TRP A 5 -46.90 -34.26 18.65
N GLY A 6 -47.34 -33.01 18.43
CA GLY A 6 -48.43 -32.17 18.98
C GLY A 6 -47.90 -31.20 20.08
N ILE A 7 -48.31 -29.92 20.29
CA ILE A 7 -49.29 -28.93 19.75
C ILE A 7 -48.78 -27.53 20.24
N ALA A 8 -48.92 -26.33 19.64
CA ALA A 8 -49.26 -25.85 18.29
C ALA A 8 -48.76 -24.37 18.10
N SER A 9 -49.61 -23.34 17.85
CA SER A 9 -49.20 -21.93 17.59
C SER A 9 -50.19 -20.83 18.05
N LYS A 10 -49.69 -19.58 18.25
CA LYS A 10 -50.31 -18.22 18.17
C LYS A 10 -49.55 -17.23 19.09
N GLY A 11 -49.44 -15.91 18.84
CA GLY A 11 -49.80 -15.11 17.66
C GLY A 11 -49.95 -13.59 17.96
N ARG A 12 -50.14 -12.78 16.90
CA ARG A 12 -50.44 -11.32 16.88
C ARG A 12 -49.32 -10.32 17.25
N ALA A 13 -49.54 -9.07 16.85
CA ALA A 13 -48.61 -7.93 16.89
C ALA A 13 -49.32 -6.64 17.34
N ALA A 14 -48.55 -5.62 17.75
CA ALA A 14 -49.02 -4.28 18.06
C ALA A 14 -48.07 -3.19 17.48
N ARG A 15 -48.54 -1.93 17.41
CA ARG A 15 -47.88 -0.84 16.68
C ARG A 15 -47.32 0.25 17.61
N LYS A 16 -46.28 0.94 17.12
CA LYS A 16 -45.92 2.37 17.31
C LYS A 16 -46.30 3.07 18.64
N ARG A 17 -45.33 3.78 19.21
CA ARG A 17 -45.51 5.22 19.53
C ARG A 17 -44.19 5.99 19.35
N VAL A 18 -44.31 7.30 19.17
CA VAL A 18 -43.22 8.26 19.01
C VAL A 18 -43.35 9.28 20.14
N ALA A 19 -42.24 9.69 20.72
CA ALA A 19 -42.14 10.94 21.47
C ALA A 19 -40.72 11.50 21.31
N ALA A 20 -40.62 12.78 21.01
CA ALA A 20 -39.39 13.56 21.13
C ALA A 20 -39.73 14.81 21.95
N ALA A 21 -38.84 15.19 22.85
CA ALA A 21 -38.92 16.43 23.61
C ALA A 21 -37.48 16.94 23.83
N ALA A 22 -37.34 18.25 24.00
CA ALA A 22 -36.06 18.94 24.12
C ALA A 22 -36.14 19.97 25.27
N LEU A 23 -35.09 20.81 25.38
CA LEU A 23 -34.80 21.75 26.47
C LEU A 23 -34.35 21.08 27.80
N GLY A 24 -33.55 21.74 28.64
CA GLY A 24 -32.73 22.93 28.34
C GLY A 24 -32.50 23.91 29.49
N LEU A 25 -31.21 24.19 29.73
CA LEU A 25 -30.64 25.43 30.30
C LEU A 25 -30.70 25.65 31.83
N LEU A 26 -29.74 26.48 32.27
CA LEU A 26 -29.57 27.14 33.58
C LEU A 26 -29.19 26.27 34.79
N LEU A 27 -28.57 26.82 35.85
CA LEU A 27 -27.39 27.71 35.99
C LEU A 27 -27.15 27.89 37.50
N ALA A 28 -25.91 27.83 37.98
CA ALA A 28 -25.56 28.33 39.32
C ALA A 28 -24.11 28.81 39.34
N LEU A 29 -23.92 30.07 39.77
CA LEU A 29 -22.63 30.72 39.98
C LEU A 29 -22.57 31.19 41.45
N THR A 30 -21.46 30.90 42.12
CA THR A 30 -20.98 31.61 43.32
C THR A 30 -19.45 31.60 43.31
N ALA A 31 -18.82 32.59 43.94
CA ALA A 31 -17.41 32.93 43.72
C ALA A 31 -16.72 33.43 45.01
N LEU A 32 -15.45 33.90 44.87
CA LEU A 32 -14.56 34.54 45.85
C LEU A 32 -13.77 33.55 46.74
N ALA A 33 -12.51 33.78 47.15
CA ALA A 33 -11.42 34.72 46.75
C ALA A 33 -10.08 34.12 47.31
N GLY A 34 -8.85 34.60 47.11
CA GLY A 34 -8.26 35.76 46.42
C GLY A 34 -6.73 35.82 46.72
N GLY A 35 -6.00 36.82 46.20
CA GLY A 35 -4.54 37.02 46.43
C GLY A 35 -3.71 36.94 45.13
N HIS A 36 -3.20 38.04 44.57
CA HIS A 36 -1.89 38.66 44.87
C HIS A 36 -0.70 37.75 44.47
N GLY A 37 0.18 38.08 43.51
CA GLY A 37 0.29 39.23 42.60
C GLY A 37 1.68 39.87 42.62
N LEU A 38 2.27 40.12 41.44
CA LEU A 38 3.49 40.94 41.27
C LEU A 38 3.63 41.41 39.80
N LEU A 39 4.26 42.56 39.59
CA LEU A 39 4.44 43.21 38.29
C LEU A 39 5.94 43.37 37.96
N VAL A 40 6.29 43.36 36.67
CA VAL A 40 7.61 43.74 36.14
C VAL A 40 7.37 44.68 34.94
N PRO A 41 8.06 45.84 34.84
CA PRO A 41 7.64 46.93 33.96
C PRO A 41 8.09 46.76 32.51
N ALA A 42 7.33 47.36 31.59
CA ALA A 42 7.77 47.61 30.22
C ALA A 42 8.67 48.86 30.15
N GLN A 43 9.75 48.80 29.39
CA GLN A 43 10.53 49.98 28.99
C GLN A 43 10.20 50.35 27.53
N ALA A 44 9.95 51.63 27.28
CA ALA A 44 9.77 52.17 25.94
C ALA A 44 11.08 52.74 25.40
N ALA A 45 11.32 52.64 24.09
CA ALA A 45 12.47 53.25 23.43
C ALA A 45 12.11 53.78 22.04
N ALA A 46 12.39 55.08 21.84
CA ALA A 46 12.58 55.80 20.58
C ALA A 46 11.75 55.43 19.34
N SER A 47 10.81 56.32 18.99
CA SER A 47 10.36 56.49 17.60
C SER A 47 11.47 57.11 16.75
N ALA A 48 11.82 56.49 15.62
CA ALA A 48 12.66 57.08 14.58
C ALA A 48 11.93 57.04 13.23
N GLN A 49 11.75 58.17 12.57
CA GLN A 49 11.17 58.21 11.22
C GLN A 49 12.15 57.64 10.20
N ALA A 50 11.72 56.60 9.48
CA ALA A 50 12.39 56.11 8.28
C ALA A 50 11.73 56.74 7.04
N ALA A 51 12.56 57.21 6.09
CA ALA A 51 12.09 57.71 4.80
C ALA A 51 11.42 56.58 3.98
N PRO A 52 10.51 56.91 3.03
CA PRO A 52 9.85 55.92 2.20
C PRO A 52 10.85 55.25 1.25
N ALA A 53 11.36 54.08 1.65
CA ALA A 53 12.12 53.21 0.78
C ALA A 53 11.18 52.58 -0.25
N ASP A 54 11.31 52.98 -1.52
CA ASP A 54 10.45 52.58 -2.62
C ASP A 54 10.63 51.10 -2.98
N ARG A 55 9.93 50.23 -2.23
CA ARG A 55 9.90 48.78 -2.44
C ARG A 55 8.96 48.44 -3.59
N SER A 56 9.44 48.68 -4.80
CA SER A 56 8.93 48.04 -6.01
C SER A 56 8.80 46.53 -5.76
N ALA A 57 7.57 46.07 -5.58
CA ALA A 57 7.30 44.69 -5.21
C ALA A 57 7.60 43.78 -6.41
N GLN A 58 8.78 43.15 -6.40
CA GLN A 58 9.07 42.07 -7.34
C GLN A 58 8.07 40.94 -7.11
N VAL A 59 7.03 40.90 -7.94
CA VAL A 59 6.09 39.79 -8.02
C VAL A 59 6.90 38.55 -8.37
N VAL A 60 7.14 37.68 -7.38
CA VAL A 60 7.85 36.42 -7.55
C VAL A 60 7.02 35.56 -8.49
N GLY A 61 7.34 35.61 -9.78
CA GLY A 61 6.55 35.02 -10.84
C GLY A 61 6.33 33.53 -10.59
N ALA A 62 5.06 33.12 -10.51
CA ALA A 62 4.69 31.74 -10.22
C ALA A 62 5.42 30.78 -11.17
N GLY A 63 6.38 30.01 -10.61
CA GLY A 63 7.41 29.31 -11.39
C GLY A 63 6.81 28.40 -12.44
N ARG A 64 6.91 28.80 -13.72
CA ARG A 64 6.26 28.15 -14.87
C ARG A 64 6.53 26.65 -14.85
N ALA A 65 5.48 25.86 -14.59
CA ALA A 65 5.60 24.43 -14.31
C ALA A 65 6.47 23.72 -15.37
N ALA A 66 7.62 23.18 -14.92
CA ALA A 66 8.66 22.69 -15.82
C ALA A 66 8.13 21.61 -16.76
N LYS A 67 8.18 21.89 -18.08
CA LYS A 67 7.62 21.06 -19.16
C LYS A 67 8.06 19.59 -19.06
N PRO A 68 7.24 18.63 -19.55
CA PRO A 68 7.68 17.26 -19.81
C PRO A 68 8.96 17.22 -20.64
N ASN A 69 9.92 16.38 -20.25
CA ASN A 69 11.11 16.10 -21.06
C ASN A 69 10.81 14.95 -22.04
N PRO A 70 10.80 15.16 -23.37
CA PRO A 70 10.54 14.11 -24.34
C PRO A 70 11.64 13.04 -24.38
N ALA A 71 12.86 13.34 -23.93
CA ALA A 71 13.98 12.39 -23.83
C ALA A 71 14.07 11.69 -22.46
N TYR A 72 13.08 11.84 -21.57
CA TYR A 72 13.06 11.09 -20.31
C TYR A 72 12.73 9.63 -20.55
N VAL A 73 13.59 8.73 -20.06
CA VAL A 73 13.36 7.28 -20.04
C VAL A 73 12.90 6.85 -18.64
N VAL A 74 11.79 6.10 -18.56
CA VAL A 74 11.35 5.43 -17.33
C VAL A 74 12.19 4.18 -17.14
N THR A 75 13.00 4.13 -16.08
CA THR A 75 13.83 2.95 -15.78
C THR A 75 12.96 1.73 -15.40
N PRO A 76 13.06 0.59 -16.11
CA PRO A 76 12.36 -0.64 -15.74
C PRO A 76 12.96 -1.31 -14.50
N GLY A 77 12.43 -2.49 -14.16
CA GLY A 77 12.85 -3.28 -13.01
C GLY A 77 12.33 -2.76 -11.68
N ILE A 78 12.68 -3.47 -10.61
CA ILE A 78 12.13 -3.23 -9.27
C ILE A 78 12.79 -2.04 -8.55
N THR A 79 11.97 -1.27 -7.83
CA THR A 79 12.35 -0.08 -7.07
C THR A 79 11.90 -0.27 -5.63
N PHE A 80 12.83 -0.17 -4.67
CA PHE A 80 12.52 -0.33 -3.25
C PHE A 80 12.44 1.02 -2.52
N ASN A 81 11.61 1.05 -1.48
CA ASN A 81 11.62 2.08 -0.45
C ASN A 81 12.26 1.52 0.83
N HIS A 82 13.02 2.34 1.57
CA HIS A 82 13.73 1.89 2.76
C HIS A 82 13.58 2.92 3.90
N PRO A 83 12.93 2.58 5.02
CA PRO A 83 12.48 3.58 6.00
C PRO A 83 13.57 4.08 6.96
N PHE A 84 14.66 3.33 7.14
CA PHE A 84 15.80 3.71 7.99
C PHE A 84 16.94 4.47 7.28
N ARG A 85 16.87 4.67 5.95
CA ARG A 85 18.01 5.21 5.18
C ARG A 85 17.62 6.45 4.41
N ASP A 86 18.34 7.53 4.64
CA ASP A 86 18.09 8.80 3.97
C ASP A 86 18.42 8.73 2.47
N GLY A 87 17.72 9.53 1.68
CA GLY A 87 17.67 9.39 0.21
C GLY A 87 16.99 8.10 -0.31
N GLN A 88 16.75 7.09 0.55
CA GLN A 88 16.03 5.85 0.20
C GLN A 88 14.54 5.93 0.58
N ARG A 89 14.19 6.70 1.61
CA ARG A 89 12.82 7.14 1.93
C ARG A 89 12.18 7.87 0.75
N GLY A 90 10.90 7.61 0.46
CA GLY A 90 10.13 8.20 -0.64
C GLY A 90 10.56 7.81 -2.06
N LYS A 91 11.41 6.79 -2.26
CA LYS A 91 11.95 6.45 -3.58
C LYS A 91 10.87 6.06 -4.60
N ILE A 92 9.88 5.28 -4.18
CA ILE A 92 8.76 4.85 -5.04
C ILE A 92 7.92 6.07 -5.46
N HIS A 93 7.58 6.94 -4.52
CA HIS A 93 6.82 8.17 -4.80
C HIS A 93 7.58 9.11 -5.73
N ARG A 94 8.90 9.26 -5.57
CA ARG A 94 9.73 10.02 -6.53
C ARG A 94 9.75 9.39 -7.93
N LYS A 95 9.71 8.05 -8.06
CA LYS A 95 9.58 7.38 -9.37
C LYS A 95 8.21 7.64 -10.02
N ILE A 96 7.12 7.53 -9.26
CA ILE A 96 5.76 7.84 -9.71
C ILE A 96 5.68 9.31 -10.14
N ALA A 97 6.15 10.25 -9.32
CA ALA A 97 6.16 11.68 -9.63
C ALA A 97 7.03 12.05 -10.84
N LYS A 98 8.21 11.42 -11.01
CA LYS A 98 9.06 11.64 -12.20
C LYS A 98 8.41 11.08 -13.47
N THR A 99 7.65 9.99 -13.36
CA THR A 99 6.84 9.46 -14.46
C THR A 99 5.68 10.41 -14.80
N LEU A 100 4.90 10.83 -13.80
CA LEU A 100 3.81 11.79 -13.95
C LEU A 100 4.24 13.14 -14.55
N LYS A 101 5.41 13.66 -14.18
CA LYS A 101 5.95 14.90 -14.74
C LYS A 101 6.14 14.82 -16.26
N ASN A 102 6.56 13.67 -16.76
CA ASN A 102 6.97 13.51 -18.16
C ASN A 102 5.90 12.89 -19.06
N VAL A 103 4.70 12.62 -18.55
CA VAL A 103 3.53 12.32 -19.41
C VAL A 103 3.16 13.59 -20.20
N PRO A 104 3.09 13.54 -21.54
CA PRO A 104 2.69 14.67 -22.37
C PRO A 104 1.17 14.94 -22.29
N ALA A 105 0.74 16.11 -22.76
CA ALA A 105 -0.68 16.39 -22.98
C ALA A 105 -1.31 15.33 -23.90
N GLY A 106 -2.56 14.95 -23.67
CA GLY A 106 -3.22 13.81 -24.34
C GLY A 106 -2.75 12.43 -23.88
N GLY A 107 -1.67 12.33 -23.11
CA GLY A 107 -1.24 11.08 -22.48
C GLY A 107 -2.26 10.55 -21.47
N GLN A 108 -2.20 9.25 -21.19
CA GLN A 108 -3.13 8.54 -20.31
C GLN A 108 -2.40 7.93 -19.11
N VAL A 109 -2.98 8.12 -17.93
CA VAL A 109 -2.56 7.54 -16.66
C VAL A 109 -3.77 6.86 -16.03
N ARG A 110 -3.64 5.57 -15.69
CA ARG A 110 -4.65 4.78 -14.97
C ARG A 110 -4.04 4.29 -13.65
N VAL A 111 -4.76 4.39 -12.54
CA VAL A 111 -4.24 4.02 -11.19
C VAL A 111 -5.30 3.26 -10.41
N ILE A 112 -4.94 2.12 -9.82
CA ILE A 112 -5.76 1.46 -8.78
C ILE A 112 -4.94 1.46 -7.50
N THR A 113 -5.46 1.95 -6.38
CA THR A 113 -4.74 1.93 -5.10
C THR A 113 -5.65 1.82 -3.86
N TRP A 114 -5.34 0.87 -2.97
CA TRP A 114 -6.10 0.68 -1.72
C TRP A 114 -6.23 1.96 -0.89
N ASN A 115 -5.14 2.71 -0.71
CA ASN A 115 -5.14 3.99 -0.01
C ASN A 115 -4.31 5.03 -0.78
N PHE A 116 -4.89 6.21 -0.95
CA PHE A 116 -4.25 7.38 -1.49
C PHE A 116 -4.42 8.54 -0.50
N ASP A 117 -3.36 8.83 0.23
CA ASP A 117 -3.24 9.93 1.19
C ASP A 117 -1.79 10.41 1.25
N SER A 118 -1.36 10.97 0.13
CA SER A 118 -0.04 11.51 -0.16
C SER A 118 -0.24 12.88 -0.80
N PRO A 119 -0.18 13.99 -0.04
CA PRO A 119 -0.25 15.34 -0.60
C PRO A 119 0.80 15.56 -1.70
N TYR A 120 2.00 14.97 -1.53
CA TYR A 120 3.05 15.02 -2.55
C TYR A 120 2.55 14.46 -3.89
N LEU A 121 1.96 13.26 -3.90
CA LEU A 121 1.43 12.67 -5.13
C LEU A 121 0.12 13.34 -5.59
N ALA A 122 -0.74 13.80 -4.69
CA ALA A 122 -1.96 14.56 -5.01
C ALA A 122 -1.64 15.75 -5.92
N HIS A 123 -0.71 16.61 -5.51
CA HIS A 123 -0.27 17.74 -6.33
C HIS A 123 0.38 17.31 -7.66
N ARG A 124 0.98 16.11 -7.77
CA ARG A 124 1.57 15.60 -9.03
C ARG A 124 0.54 15.01 -10.00
N PHE A 125 -0.54 14.42 -9.50
CA PHE A 125 -1.67 13.99 -10.32
C PHE A 125 -2.52 15.19 -10.79
N ILE A 126 -2.75 16.18 -9.91
CA ILE A 126 -3.42 17.45 -10.24
C ILE A 126 -2.64 18.18 -11.32
N ALA A 127 -1.34 18.43 -11.10
CA ALA A 127 -0.47 19.05 -12.11
C ALA A 127 -0.24 18.21 -13.37
N ALA A 128 -0.71 16.96 -13.44
CA ALA A 128 -0.78 16.19 -14.69
C ALA A 128 -2.10 16.44 -15.41
N HIS A 129 -3.23 16.36 -14.70
CA HIS A 129 -4.56 16.72 -15.22
C HIS A 129 -4.59 18.15 -15.81
N GLU A 130 -4.02 19.12 -15.10
CA GLU A 130 -3.93 20.53 -15.53
C GLU A 130 -3.09 20.73 -16.81
N ARG A 131 -2.15 19.82 -17.09
CA ARG A 131 -1.37 19.80 -18.36
C ARG A 131 -2.10 19.05 -19.49
N GLY A 132 -3.37 18.70 -19.33
CA GLY A 132 -4.11 17.94 -20.33
C GLY A 132 -3.81 16.44 -20.35
N VAL A 133 -3.21 15.87 -19.29
CA VAL A 133 -3.12 14.40 -19.14
C VAL A 133 -4.48 13.86 -18.70
N SER A 134 -4.88 12.69 -19.23
CA SER A 134 -6.03 11.94 -18.72
C SER A 134 -5.63 11.13 -17.49
N VAL A 135 -6.03 11.55 -16.30
CA VAL A 135 -5.69 10.89 -15.03
C VAL A 135 -6.92 10.22 -14.43
N GLN A 136 -6.95 8.90 -14.41
CA GLN A 136 -8.09 8.12 -13.90
C GLN A 136 -7.67 7.23 -12.74
N ILE A 137 -8.36 7.33 -11.60
CA ILE A 137 -7.96 6.73 -10.33
C ILE A 137 -9.12 5.96 -9.68
N ILE A 138 -8.86 4.72 -9.29
CA ILE A 138 -9.76 3.88 -8.49
C ILE A 138 -9.15 3.71 -7.09
N MET A 139 -9.91 4.08 -6.06
CA MET A 139 -9.49 3.97 -4.65
C MET A 139 -10.45 3.07 -3.84
N SER A 140 -9.98 2.45 -2.76
CA SER A 140 -10.87 1.65 -1.91
C SER A 140 -11.94 2.52 -1.23
N ARG A 141 -13.20 2.09 -1.32
CA ARG A 141 -14.37 2.83 -0.82
C ARG A 141 -14.36 3.06 0.68
N GLY A 142 -13.73 2.17 1.46
CA GLY A 142 -13.62 2.33 2.91
C GLY A 142 -12.77 3.54 3.30
N LEU A 143 -11.58 3.67 2.70
CA LEU A 143 -10.62 4.73 3.06
C LEU A 143 -10.93 6.06 2.37
N ALA A 144 -11.45 6.02 1.14
CA ALA A 144 -11.96 7.23 0.48
C ALA A 144 -13.11 7.87 1.27
N ARG A 145 -13.97 7.05 1.90
CA ARG A 145 -15.03 7.53 2.81
C ARG A 145 -14.49 8.13 4.10
N SER A 146 -13.42 7.58 4.70
CA SER A 146 -12.85 8.18 5.92
C SER A 146 -12.10 9.49 5.65
N GLN A 147 -11.60 9.72 4.44
CA GLN A 147 -11.03 11.01 4.05
C GLN A 147 -12.07 12.04 3.61
N GLY A 148 -13.23 11.60 3.11
CA GLY A 148 -14.06 12.35 2.15
C GLY A 148 -14.56 13.74 2.56
N ASN A 149 -14.61 14.05 3.87
CA ASN A 149 -15.08 15.33 4.40
C ASN A 149 -13.95 16.33 4.73
N ASN A 150 -12.69 15.89 4.76
CA ASN A 150 -11.55 16.76 5.08
C ASN A 150 -10.76 17.10 3.81
N LEU A 151 -10.88 18.35 3.32
CA LEU A 151 -10.23 18.83 2.09
C LEU A 151 -8.69 18.82 2.12
N ALA A 152 -8.05 18.69 3.29
CA ALA A 152 -6.60 18.52 3.40
C ALA A 152 -6.13 17.09 3.04
N ARG A 153 -7.04 16.11 2.98
CA ARG A 153 -6.73 14.72 2.59
C ARG A 153 -6.72 14.55 1.07
N SER A 154 -5.97 13.57 0.57
CA SER A 154 -5.65 13.52 -0.86
C SER A 154 -6.83 13.15 -1.75
N TYR A 155 -7.70 12.22 -1.33
CA TYR A 155 -8.88 11.82 -2.10
C TYR A 155 -9.83 12.99 -2.42
N PRO A 156 -10.34 13.78 -1.44
CA PRO A 156 -11.22 14.89 -1.74
C PRO A 156 -10.51 16.05 -2.47
N MET A 157 -9.21 16.29 -2.20
CA MET A 157 -8.41 17.28 -2.92
C MET A 157 -8.34 16.96 -4.44
N VAL A 158 -7.94 15.74 -4.79
CA VAL A 158 -7.83 15.29 -6.19
C VAL A 158 -9.21 15.24 -6.87
N ARG A 159 -10.26 14.81 -6.14
CA ARG A 159 -11.64 14.85 -6.63
C ARG A 159 -12.07 16.25 -7.03
N ARG A 160 -11.91 17.23 -6.12
CA ARG A 160 -12.27 18.64 -6.36
C ARG A 160 -11.41 19.29 -7.44
N ALA A 161 -10.21 18.80 -7.72
CA ALA A 161 -9.41 19.25 -8.86
C ALA A 161 -9.98 18.74 -10.19
N PHE A 162 -10.25 17.43 -10.29
CA PHE A 162 -10.75 16.79 -11.51
C PHE A 162 -12.23 17.09 -11.82
N GLU A 163 -12.94 17.79 -10.93
CA GLU A 163 -14.28 18.36 -11.16
C GLU A 163 -14.27 19.57 -12.13
N ARG A 164 -13.09 20.03 -12.62
CA ARG A 164 -12.94 21.09 -13.64
C ARG A 164 -12.09 20.63 -14.82
N GLY A 165 -12.09 21.41 -15.91
CA GLY A 165 -11.14 21.23 -17.02
C GLY A 165 -11.29 19.92 -17.78
N ASN A 166 -12.49 19.32 -17.71
CA ASN A 166 -12.86 18.05 -18.33
C ASN A 166 -13.90 18.23 -19.45
N ASP A 167 -14.48 19.41 -19.56
CA ASP A 167 -15.71 19.69 -20.32
C ASP A 167 -15.46 19.55 -21.83
N ASP A 168 -14.35 20.09 -22.32
CA ASP A 168 -13.88 19.94 -23.71
C ASP A 168 -13.21 18.59 -24.02
N ARG A 169 -13.18 17.64 -23.06
CA ARG A 169 -12.47 16.35 -23.23
C ARG A 169 -13.42 15.20 -23.58
N PRO A 170 -13.08 14.36 -24.57
CA PRO A 170 -13.68 13.04 -24.73
C PRO A 170 -13.63 12.20 -23.45
N LYS A 171 -14.64 11.34 -23.23
CA LYS A 171 -14.88 10.63 -21.95
C LYS A 171 -13.70 9.74 -21.51
N GLU A 172 -12.98 9.18 -22.48
CA GLU A 172 -11.77 8.38 -22.31
C GLU A 172 -10.53 9.23 -21.97
N LEU A 173 -10.55 10.53 -22.28
CA LEU A 173 -9.52 11.51 -21.93
C LEU A 173 -9.87 12.34 -20.67
N GLN A 174 -11.13 12.34 -20.23
CA GLN A 174 -11.53 12.91 -18.95
C GLN A 174 -10.77 12.28 -17.78
N SER A 175 -10.48 13.10 -16.78
CA SER A 175 -9.81 12.70 -15.54
C SER A 175 -10.83 12.50 -14.43
N TRP A 176 -10.70 11.47 -13.62
CA TRP A 176 -11.63 11.20 -12.51
C TRP A 176 -10.96 10.40 -11.40
N ILE A 177 -11.49 10.53 -10.17
CA ILE A 177 -11.17 9.64 -9.06
C ILE A 177 -12.48 9.12 -8.46
N ARG A 178 -12.59 7.79 -8.31
CA ARG A 178 -13.80 7.13 -7.81
C ARG A 178 -13.48 5.87 -7.00
N THR A 179 -14.52 5.21 -6.51
CA THR A 179 -14.40 4.03 -5.65
C THR A 179 -15.32 2.90 -6.11
N CYS A 180 -14.89 1.67 -5.92
CA CYS A 180 -15.68 0.47 -6.22
C CYS A 180 -16.67 0.15 -5.11
N LYS A 181 -17.83 -0.44 -5.41
CA LYS A 181 -18.80 -0.90 -4.40
C LYS A 181 -18.20 -1.93 -3.46
N GLN A 182 -17.35 -2.82 -3.99
CA GLN A 182 -16.62 -3.85 -3.25
C GLN A 182 -15.16 -3.88 -3.71
N THR A 183 -14.80 -4.83 -4.59
CA THR A 183 -13.41 -5.06 -5.01
C THR A 183 -13.19 -4.75 -6.49
N CYS A 184 -14.07 -4.00 -7.14
CA CYS A 184 -14.06 -3.72 -8.59
C CYS A 184 -14.33 -4.94 -9.50
N ARG A 185 -13.76 -6.10 -9.17
CA ARG A 185 -13.78 -7.34 -9.97
C ARG A 185 -14.40 -8.56 -9.25
N GLY A 186 -14.75 -8.44 -7.96
CA GLY A 186 -15.19 -9.55 -7.09
C GLY A 186 -16.37 -9.24 -6.16
N ARG A 187 -16.94 -10.29 -5.52
CA ARG A 187 -18.18 -10.26 -4.70
C ARG A 187 -17.97 -10.15 -3.17
N LYS A 188 -16.73 -10.25 -2.71
CA LYS A 188 -16.27 -10.25 -1.30
C LYS A 188 -14.81 -9.77 -1.29
N GLY A 189 -14.25 -9.43 -0.13
CA GLY A 189 -12.86 -8.92 -0.01
C GLY A 189 -12.78 -7.38 -0.04
N SER A 190 -11.59 -6.84 -0.26
CA SER A 190 -11.35 -5.42 -0.56
C SER A 190 -10.84 -5.27 -1.99
N MET A 191 -10.96 -4.09 -2.63
CA MET A 191 -9.96 -3.74 -3.64
C MET A 191 -8.69 -3.40 -2.86
N HIS A 192 -7.63 -4.18 -3.03
CA HIS A 192 -6.36 -4.02 -2.31
C HIS A 192 -5.14 -3.84 -3.23
N SER A 193 -5.32 -3.82 -4.55
CA SER A 193 -4.32 -3.42 -5.54
C SER A 193 -3.58 -2.09 -5.26
N LYS A 194 -2.34 -1.96 -5.77
CA LYS A 194 -1.57 -0.71 -5.89
C LYS A 194 -0.76 -0.72 -7.20
N LEU A 195 -1.38 -0.26 -8.29
CA LEU A 195 -0.82 -0.26 -9.65
C LEU A 195 -1.01 1.08 -10.39
N MET A 196 -0.16 1.32 -11.38
CA MET A 196 -0.18 2.46 -12.28
C MET A 196 0.15 2.03 -13.70
N LEU A 197 -0.72 2.36 -14.65
CA LEU A 197 -0.52 2.17 -16.09
C LEU A 197 -0.34 3.54 -16.74
N VAL A 198 0.66 3.67 -17.62
CA VAL A 198 0.91 4.90 -18.38
C VAL A 198 1.19 4.55 -19.83
N ASN A 199 0.44 5.13 -20.78
CA ASN A 199 0.63 4.83 -22.19
C ASN A 199 1.99 5.34 -22.70
N ARG A 200 2.42 6.53 -22.25
CA ARG A 200 3.72 7.14 -22.56
C ARG A 200 4.19 8.12 -21.47
N SER A 201 5.49 8.09 -21.16
CA SER A 201 6.17 9.11 -20.34
C SER A 201 7.54 9.41 -20.94
N GLY A 202 7.72 10.63 -21.44
CA GLY A 202 8.89 11.04 -22.22
C GLY A 202 9.07 10.20 -23.48
N ALA A 203 10.17 9.46 -23.53
CA ALA A 203 10.53 8.54 -24.61
C ALA A 203 9.92 7.13 -24.42
N THR A 204 9.49 6.79 -23.21
CA THR A 204 9.08 5.42 -22.85
C THR A 204 7.58 5.18 -23.01
N ASN A 205 7.18 4.04 -23.57
CA ASN A 205 5.80 3.62 -23.83
C ASN A 205 5.42 2.37 -23.03
N TRP A 206 4.11 2.07 -23.03
CA TRP A 206 3.53 0.83 -22.51
C TRP A 206 4.03 0.47 -21.10
N ILE A 207 3.92 1.46 -20.20
CA ILE A 207 4.52 1.40 -18.86
C ILE A 207 3.52 0.77 -17.89
N VAL A 208 3.90 -0.38 -17.34
CA VAL A 208 3.16 -1.09 -16.29
C VAL A 208 3.94 -0.99 -14.98
N MET A 209 3.32 -0.49 -13.93
CA MET A 209 3.90 -0.47 -12.58
C MET A 209 2.93 -1.03 -11.54
N GLN A 210 3.47 -1.74 -10.55
CA GLN A 210 2.72 -2.26 -9.40
C GLN A 210 3.64 -2.55 -8.22
N GLY A 211 3.08 -2.67 -7.01
CA GLY A 211 3.82 -3.25 -5.90
C GLY A 211 3.04 -3.21 -4.59
N SER A 212 3.73 -3.47 -3.50
CA SER A 212 3.18 -3.40 -2.14
C SER A 212 2.83 -1.98 -1.67
N GLY A 213 3.46 -0.94 -2.25
CA GLY A 213 3.37 0.45 -1.79
C GLY A 213 2.02 1.13 -2.04
N ASN A 214 1.36 1.58 -0.96
CA ASN A 214 0.23 2.51 -1.05
C ASN A 214 0.70 3.92 -1.42
N LEU A 215 -0.22 4.78 -1.87
CA LEU A 215 0.10 6.18 -2.17
C LEU A 215 -0.07 7.04 -0.90
N THR A 216 0.73 6.76 0.13
CA THR A 216 0.65 7.42 1.46
C THR A 216 2.02 7.73 2.07
N GLY A 217 2.10 8.69 2.99
CA GLY A 217 3.36 9.03 3.65
C GLY A 217 3.98 7.87 4.44
N ALA A 218 3.19 7.05 5.13
CA ALA A 218 3.70 5.82 5.76
C ALA A 218 4.38 4.89 4.74
N ALA A 219 3.84 4.79 3.52
CA ALA A 219 4.45 4.01 2.44
C ALA A 219 5.76 4.61 1.90
N ALA A 220 5.98 5.91 2.11
CA ALA A 220 7.21 6.62 1.76
C ALA A 220 8.27 6.62 2.88
N VAL A 221 7.90 6.79 4.16
CA VAL A 221 8.88 7.04 5.25
C VAL A 221 8.99 5.94 6.32
N GLN A 222 8.01 5.02 6.40
CA GLN A 222 7.93 3.97 7.44
C GLN A 222 8.01 2.55 6.90
N GLN A 223 7.59 2.31 5.67
CA GLN A 223 7.50 0.97 5.10
C GLN A 223 8.70 0.62 4.21
N PHE A 224 9.22 -0.60 4.36
CA PHE A 224 9.89 -1.25 3.22
C PHE A 224 8.81 -1.67 2.23
N ASN A 225 8.85 -1.11 1.03
CA ASN A 225 7.92 -1.38 -0.06
C ASN A 225 8.71 -1.72 -1.32
N ASP A 226 8.09 -2.50 -2.19
CA ASP A 226 8.51 -2.76 -3.55
C ASP A 226 7.60 -2.04 -4.57
N TRP A 227 8.18 -1.79 -5.74
CA TRP A 227 7.50 -1.22 -6.90
C TRP A 227 8.18 -1.72 -8.17
N THR A 228 7.59 -2.74 -8.79
CA THR A 228 8.03 -3.33 -10.04
C THR A 228 7.60 -2.45 -11.21
N THR A 229 8.41 -2.41 -12.27
CA THR A 229 8.14 -1.61 -13.47
C THR A 229 8.56 -2.38 -14.71
N VAL A 230 7.65 -2.52 -15.66
CA VAL A 230 7.91 -3.04 -17.01
C VAL A 230 7.55 -1.94 -18.01
N THR A 231 8.30 -1.85 -19.09
CA THR A 231 8.25 -0.77 -20.11
C THR A 231 8.46 -1.39 -21.49
N GLU A 232 8.05 -0.71 -22.55
CA GLU A 232 8.18 -1.18 -23.94
C GLU A 232 7.57 -2.58 -24.22
N ASN A 233 6.61 -3.01 -23.40
CA ASN A 233 5.93 -4.31 -23.55
C ASN A 233 4.44 -4.09 -23.77
N GLN A 234 4.06 -3.84 -25.03
CA GLN A 234 2.67 -3.59 -25.40
C GLN A 234 1.73 -4.75 -25.00
N PRO A 235 2.03 -6.03 -25.28
CA PRO A 235 1.13 -7.14 -24.89
C PRO A 235 0.86 -7.21 -23.39
N LEU A 236 1.87 -6.90 -22.55
CA LEU A 236 1.68 -6.80 -21.11
C LEU A 236 0.76 -5.61 -20.78
N TYR A 237 1.04 -4.42 -21.31
CA TYR A 237 0.24 -3.22 -21.08
C TYR A 237 -1.22 -3.40 -21.48
N ASP A 238 -1.49 -3.99 -22.65
CA ASP A 238 -2.84 -4.23 -23.16
C ASP A 238 -3.60 -5.25 -22.29
N GLY A 239 -2.91 -6.29 -21.76
CA GLY A 239 -3.48 -7.21 -20.77
C GLY A 239 -3.80 -6.54 -19.43
N TRP A 240 -2.98 -5.59 -18.98
CA TRP A 240 -3.30 -4.78 -17.78
C TRP A 240 -4.42 -3.75 -18.06
N MET A 241 -4.54 -3.24 -19.28
CA MET A 241 -5.68 -2.40 -19.70
C MET A 241 -6.99 -3.20 -19.74
N GLN A 242 -6.99 -4.43 -20.22
CA GLN A 242 -8.16 -5.31 -20.13
C GLN A 242 -8.56 -5.59 -18.66
N MET A 243 -7.60 -5.70 -17.74
CA MET A 243 -7.91 -5.76 -16.30
C MET A 243 -8.56 -4.46 -15.81
N TRP A 244 -7.99 -3.31 -16.19
CA TRP A 244 -8.51 -1.99 -15.84
C TRP A 244 -9.94 -1.78 -16.35
N ASP A 245 -10.24 -2.11 -17.59
CA ASP A 245 -11.57 -1.95 -18.17
C ASP A 245 -12.62 -2.83 -17.47
N GLN A 246 -12.23 -4.01 -16.99
CA GLN A 246 -13.06 -4.83 -16.11
C GLN A 246 -13.26 -4.16 -14.73
N ALA A 247 -12.19 -3.69 -14.08
CA ALA A 247 -12.29 -2.98 -12.79
C ALA A 247 -13.14 -1.70 -12.88
N VAL A 248 -13.08 -0.99 -14.02
CA VAL A 248 -13.86 0.20 -14.37
C VAL A 248 -15.38 -0.05 -14.32
N GLN A 249 -15.83 -1.29 -14.54
CA GLN A 249 -17.23 -1.68 -14.57
C GLN A 249 -17.81 -2.07 -13.20
N ASP A 250 -16.98 -2.23 -12.17
CA ASP A 250 -17.38 -2.53 -10.77
C ASP A 250 -18.41 -3.67 -10.67
N ARG A 251 -18.10 -4.79 -11.35
CA ARG A 251 -18.91 -6.02 -11.43
C ARG A 251 -18.02 -7.27 -11.27
N ASN A 252 -18.63 -8.43 -11.00
CA ASN A 252 -17.87 -9.66 -10.78
C ASN A 252 -17.39 -10.29 -12.10
N PHE A 253 -16.07 -10.49 -12.23
CA PHE A 253 -15.42 -11.17 -13.35
C PHE A 253 -14.84 -12.54 -12.93
N PRO A 254 -14.42 -13.40 -13.89
CA PRO A 254 -13.53 -14.52 -13.61
C PRO A 254 -12.17 -14.07 -13.01
N PRO A 255 -11.35 -14.99 -12.46
CA PRO A 255 -9.92 -14.75 -12.29
C PRO A 255 -9.28 -14.37 -13.63
N MET A 256 -8.20 -13.58 -13.60
CA MET A 256 -7.52 -13.17 -14.84
C MET A 256 -6.03 -13.45 -14.74
N ARG A 257 -5.52 -14.22 -15.71
CA ARG A 257 -4.12 -14.65 -15.77
C ARG A 257 -3.66 -14.71 -17.22
N PHE A 258 -2.45 -14.24 -17.49
CA PHE A 258 -1.81 -14.29 -18.81
C PHE A 258 -0.28 -14.22 -18.66
N THR A 259 0.43 -14.56 -19.73
CA THR A 259 1.91 -14.51 -19.80
C THR A 259 2.34 -13.81 -21.08
N THR A 260 3.33 -12.92 -20.99
CA THR A 260 3.88 -12.13 -22.10
C THR A 260 5.40 -12.12 -21.98
N GLY A 261 6.09 -12.89 -22.82
CA GLY A 261 7.52 -13.16 -22.64
C GLY A 261 7.78 -13.86 -21.30
N ASN A 262 8.78 -13.38 -20.55
CA ASN A 262 9.15 -13.87 -19.22
C ASN A 262 8.24 -13.39 -18.07
N VAL A 263 7.15 -12.68 -18.37
CA VAL A 263 6.27 -12.05 -17.37
C VAL A 263 4.91 -12.75 -17.32
N THR A 264 4.57 -13.42 -16.22
CA THR A 264 3.21 -13.88 -15.92
C THR A 264 2.50 -12.88 -15.00
N THR A 265 1.30 -12.44 -15.35
CA THR A 265 0.43 -11.65 -14.48
C THR A 265 -0.73 -12.51 -13.97
N MET A 266 -1.08 -12.36 -12.68
CA MET A 266 -2.26 -12.98 -12.06
C MET A 266 -3.02 -11.96 -11.21
N PHE A 267 -4.27 -11.68 -11.57
CA PHE A 267 -5.19 -10.86 -10.80
C PHE A 267 -6.18 -11.72 -10.02
N ALA A 268 -6.24 -11.47 -8.71
CA ALA A 268 -7.22 -12.04 -7.81
C ALA A 268 -8.64 -11.49 -8.11
N PRO A 269 -9.72 -11.99 -7.48
CA PRO A 269 -9.78 -13.14 -6.57
C PRO A 269 -9.47 -14.46 -7.30
N HIS A 270 -8.51 -15.23 -6.75
CA HIS A 270 -7.94 -16.48 -7.29
C HIS A 270 -8.90 -17.69 -7.21
N LYS A 271 -10.13 -17.56 -7.72
CA LYS A 271 -11.23 -18.54 -7.56
C LYS A 271 -10.88 -19.91 -8.18
N GLY A 272 -10.39 -20.84 -7.36
CA GLY A 272 -10.01 -22.20 -7.78
C GLY A 272 -8.60 -22.31 -8.37
N GLU A 273 -7.88 -21.20 -8.51
CA GLU A 273 -6.53 -21.14 -9.07
C GLU A 273 -5.46 -21.64 -8.10
N ILE A 274 -4.28 -21.96 -8.66
CA ILE A 274 -3.07 -22.20 -7.88
C ILE A 274 -2.61 -20.87 -7.26
N ASP A 275 -2.31 -20.88 -5.96
CA ASP A 275 -1.85 -19.71 -5.22
C ASP A 275 -0.56 -19.13 -5.83
N PRO A 276 -0.46 -17.83 -6.16
CA PRO A 276 0.71 -17.26 -6.85
C PRO A 276 2.05 -17.61 -6.20
N ALA A 277 2.12 -17.63 -4.87
CA ALA A 277 3.32 -18.04 -4.13
C ALA A 277 3.65 -19.53 -4.34
N LEU A 278 2.64 -20.41 -4.29
CA LEU A 278 2.81 -21.85 -4.56
C LEU A 278 3.12 -22.12 -6.03
N SER A 279 2.64 -21.28 -6.96
CA SER A 279 2.93 -21.42 -8.40
C SER A 279 4.42 -21.27 -8.73
N VAL A 280 5.19 -20.61 -7.85
CA VAL A 280 6.65 -20.55 -7.90
C VAL A 280 7.27 -21.63 -6.99
N LEU A 281 6.88 -21.67 -5.70
CA LEU A 281 7.52 -22.54 -4.70
C LEU A 281 7.38 -24.04 -5.02
N ASN A 282 6.32 -24.47 -5.71
CA ASN A 282 6.15 -25.87 -6.13
C ASN A 282 7.11 -26.31 -7.25
N LYS A 283 7.74 -25.37 -7.95
CA LYS A 283 8.73 -25.64 -9.03
C LYS A 283 10.17 -25.65 -8.51
N VAL A 284 10.41 -25.34 -7.24
CA VAL A 284 11.75 -25.23 -6.63
C VAL A 284 12.31 -26.61 -6.28
N GLN A 285 13.55 -26.85 -6.67
CA GLN A 285 14.37 -27.99 -6.28
C GLN A 285 15.57 -27.44 -5.49
N CYS A 286 16.01 -28.07 -4.40
CA CYS A 286 16.95 -27.42 -3.48
C CYS A 286 18.44 -27.61 -3.79
N THR A 287 18.78 -28.48 -4.73
CA THR A 287 20.16 -28.82 -5.10
C THR A 287 20.36 -28.78 -6.62
N GLY A 288 21.61 -28.79 -7.07
CA GLY A 288 21.97 -28.73 -8.49
C GLY A 288 21.83 -27.34 -9.10
N ALA A 289 21.82 -26.29 -8.27
CA ALA A 289 21.85 -24.91 -8.74
C ALA A 289 23.25 -24.55 -9.27
N THR A 290 23.34 -23.95 -10.46
CA THR A 290 24.63 -23.58 -11.10
C THR A 290 24.98 -22.10 -10.95
N ASN A 291 24.06 -21.28 -10.45
CA ASN A 291 24.25 -19.83 -10.24
C ASN A 291 24.35 -19.42 -8.75
N THR A 292 24.58 -20.39 -7.85
CA THR A 292 24.71 -20.20 -6.40
C THR A 292 26.00 -20.84 -5.88
N PRO A 293 26.81 -20.19 -5.01
CA PRO A 293 28.16 -20.65 -4.66
C PRO A 293 28.28 -22.04 -4.02
N ASP A 294 27.23 -22.53 -3.35
CA ASP A 294 27.20 -23.81 -2.64
C ASP A 294 26.31 -24.86 -3.33
N GLY A 295 25.84 -24.58 -4.56
CA GLY A 295 24.95 -25.46 -5.32
C GLY A 295 23.52 -25.59 -4.78
N ARG A 296 23.16 -24.80 -3.76
CA ARG A 296 21.84 -24.85 -3.11
C ARG A 296 20.96 -23.69 -3.56
N THR A 297 19.73 -24.01 -3.94
CA THR A 297 18.77 -23.00 -4.42
C THR A 297 18.40 -22.01 -3.31
N LYS A 298 18.65 -20.72 -3.57
CA LYS A 298 18.35 -19.61 -2.69
C LYS A 298 16.89 -19.20 -2.84
N VAL A 299 16.18 -19.09 -1.72
CA VAL A 299 14.79 -18.61 -1.64
C VAL A 299 14.73 -17.47 -0.63
N ARG A 300 14.07 -16.37 -1.00
CA ARG A 300 13.85 -15.23 -0.10
C ARG A 300 12.41 -14.79 -0.12
N VAL A 301 11.83 -14.61 1.07
CA VAL A 301 10.42 -14.27 1.26
C VAL A 301 10.30 -12.97 2.04
N ALA A 302 9.49 -12.03 1.53
CA ALA A 302 9.05 -10.86 2.27
C ALA A 302 7.52 -10.79 2.21
N ASN A 303 6.83 -10.91 3.34
CA ASN A 303 5.38 -10.72 3.38
C ASN A 303 4.89 -9.96 4.61
N ALA A 304 4.13 -8.89 4.38
CA ALA A 304 3.61 -8.04 5.44
C ALA A 304 2.70 -8.79 6.44
N VAL A 305 1.76 -9.64 5.97
CA VAL A 305 0.79 -10.32 6.84
C VAL A 305 0.55 -11.77 6.39
N TRP A 306 0.91 -12.72 7.25
CA TRP A 306 0.89 -14.16 6.95
C TRP A 306 0.00 -14.93 7.95
N GLY A 307 -1.12 -15.52 7.47
CA GLY A 307 -2.17 -16.07 8.34
C GLY A 307 -3.10 -17.13 7.73
N GLU A 308 -3.93 -17.70 8.60
CA GLU A 308 -4.98 -18.70 8.36
C GLU A 308 -4.54 -19.95 7.56
N ALA A 309 -5.52 -20.67 7.00
CA ALA A 309 -5.31 -21.90 6.23
C ALA A 309 -4.47 -21.68 4.95
N ARG A 310 -4.63 -20.52 4.26
CA ARG A 310 -3.82 -20.17 3.09
C ARG A 310 -2.36 -20.04 3.46
N GLY A 311 -2.06 -19.16 4.41
CA GLY A 311 -0.72 -18.94 4.91
C GLY A 311 -0.08 -20.24 5.41
N ALA A 312 -0.86 -21.10 6.06
CA ALA A 312 -0.39 -22.40 6.52
C ALA A 312 0.01 -23.36 5.38
N ARG A 313 -0.59 -23.28 4.18
CA ARG A 313 -0.13 -24.04 3.00
C ARG A 313 1.25 -23.55 2.55
N ILE A 314 1.37 -22.24 2.33
CA ILE A 314 2.62 -21.60 1.87
C ILE A 314 3.75 -21.86 2.89
N ALA A 315 3.46 -21.74 4.19
CA ALA A 315 4.43 -21.98 5.25
C ALA A 315 4.90 -23.43 5.32
N ARG A 316 4.04 -24.41 5.02
CA ARG A 316 4.46 -25.81 4.91
C ARG A 316 5.41 -26.01 3.73
N LYS A 317 5.10 -25.48 2.54
CA LYS A 317 6.01 -25.59 1.38
C LYS A 317 7.34 -24.87 1.59
N VAL A 318 7.34 -23.71 2.26
CA VAL A 318 8.58 -23.01 2.61
C VAL A 318 9.42 -23.81 3.63
N ARG A 319 8.79 -24.42 4.66
CA ARG A 319 9.48 -25.30 5.61
C ARG A 319 9.97 -26.61 4.98
N GLU A 320 9.25 -27.13 3.98
CA GLU A 320 9.63 -28.30 3.19
C GLU A 320 10.92 -28.03 2.40
N LEU A 321 11.00 -26.91 1.68
CA LEU A 321 12.19 -26.49 0.94
C LEU A 321 13.39 -26.23 1.89
N ASP A 322 13.17 -25.52 2.98
CA ASP A 322 14.14 -25.28 4.06
C ASP A 322 14.69 -26.59 4.67
N ARG A 323 13.84 -27.62 4.82
CA ARG A 323 14.25 -28.97 5.25
C ARG A 323 14.88 -29.82 4.16
N ALA A 324 14.63 -29.52 2.89
CA ALA A 324 15.25 -30.16 1.73
C ALA A 324 16.59 -29.53 1.32
N GLY A 325 17.09 -28.56 2.10
CA GLY A 325 18.43 -27.98 1.95
C GLY A 325 18.50 -26.63 1.23
N CYS A 326 17.38 -26.08 0.75
CA CYS A 326 17.36 -24.74 0.14
C CYS A 326 17.88 -23.69 1.14
N ASP A 327 18.57 -22.66 0.65
CA ASP A 327 18.89 -21.51 1.49
C ASP A 327 17.67 -20.59 1.60
N VAL A 328 16.89 -20.73 2.68
CA VAL A 328 15.63 -20.01 2.89
C VAL A 328 15.79 -18.94 3.95
N GLU A 329 15.45 -17.67 3.64
CA GLU A 329 15.22 -16.64 4.66
C GLU A 329 13.89 -15.90 4.47
N ILE A 330 13.30 -15.48 5.58
CA ILE A 330 11.96 -14.89 5.66
C ILE A 330 11.99 -13.60 6.49
N VAL A 331 11.42 -12.53 5.94
CA VAL A 331 11.10 -11.29 6.67
C VAL A 331 9.59 -11.02 6.65
N PHE A 332 9.02 -10.60 7.79
CA PHE A 332 7.59 -10.33 7.91
C PHE A 332 7.27 -9.22 8.92
N MET A 333 6.12 -8.55 8.78
CA MET A 333 5.62 -7.61 9.80
C MET A 333 4.71 -8.34 10.80
N MET A 334 3.70 -9.05 10.31
CA MET A 334 2.76 -9.84 11.12
C MET A 334 2.67 -11.29 10.66
N MET A 335 2.70 -12.21 11.62
CA MET A 335 2.61 -13.65 11.38
C MET A 335 1.91 -14.33 12.56
N GLN A 336 0.81 -15.05 12.30
CA GLN A 336 0.03 -15.74 13.33
C GLN A 336 0.82 -16.87 14.00
N ARG A 337 0.51 -17.15 15.27
CA ARG A 337 1.20 -18.17 16.11
C ARG A 337 1.32 -19.53 15.44
N ARG A 338 0.27 -19.99 14.73
CA ARG A 338 0.26 -21.25 13.98
C ARG A 338 1.29 -21.27 12.84
N ILE A 339 1.48 -20.14 12.16
CA ILE A 339 2.44 -20.00 11.05
C ILE A 339 3.88 -20.00 11.59
N ARG A 340 4.14 -19.27 12.67
CA ARG A 340 5.43 -19.29 13.39
C ARG A 340 5.80 -20.70 13.89
N HIS A 341 4.83 -21.50 14.30
CA HIS A 341 5.03 -22.89 14.70
C HIS A 341 5.40 -23.80 13.51
N ILE A 342 4.75 -23.64 12.35
CA ILE A 342 5.10 -24.39 11.12
C ILE A 342 6.53 -24.06 10.68
N LEU A 343 6.93 -22.78 10.75
CA LEU A 343 8.26 -22.30 10.38
C LEU A 343 9.32 -22.46 11.50
N ARG A 344 9.05 -23.26 12.55
CA ARG A 344 9.97 -23.42 13.69
C ARG A 344 11.26 -24.10 13.23
N GLY A 345 12.35 -23.34 13.20
CA GLY A 345 13.68 -23.76 12.75
C GLY A 345 14.10 -23.21 11.39
N THR A 346 13.19 -22.56 10.64
CA THR A 346 13.53 -21.77 9.43
C THR A 346 14.10 -20.41 9.84
N ARG A 347 14.97 -19.82 9.01
CA ARG A 347 15.53 -18.46 9.22
C ARG A 347 14.47 -17.38 9.00
N ALA A 348 13.64 -17.13 10.00
CA ALA A 348 12.53 -16.17 9.94
C ALA A 348 12.67 -15.04 10.98
N LYS A 349 12.58 -13.78 10.54
CA LYS A 349 12.63 -12.59 11.39
C LYS A 349 11.44 -11.67 11.19
N GLN A 350 11.00 -11.04 12.28
CA GLN A 350 9.99 -9.99 12.25
C GLN A 350 10.68 -8.64 12.07
N MET A 351 10.39 -7.94 10.96
CA MET A 351 10.80 -6.54 10.75
C MET A 351 9.66 -5.62 11.15
N VAL A 352 9.67 -5.24 12.43
CA VAL A 352 8.88 -4.15 13.02
C VAL A 352 9.78 -3.45 14.03
N TYR A 353 9.90 -2.13 13.93
CA TYR A 353 10.66 -1.28 14.84
C TYR A 353 9.74 -0.16 15.35
N ILE A 354 9.33 -0.28 16.60
CA ILE A 354 8.43 0.66 17.30
C ILE A 354 9.26 1.80 17.89
N ILE A 355 8.84 3.05 17.70
CA ILE A 355 9.57 4.24 18.13
C ILE A 355 8.79 4.96 19.24
N GLY A 356 8.93 4.47 20.47
CA GLY A 356 8.30 5.04 21.67
C GLY A 356 8.54 4.17 22.91
N ALA A 357 8.46 4.79 24.09
CA ALA A 357 8.39 4.06 25.37
C ALA A 357 6.95 3.60 25.65
N THR A 358 5.99 4.47 25.35
CA THR A 358 4.57 4.17 25.14
C THR A 358 4.33 3.64 23.72
N ALA A 359 3.23 2.91 23.52
CA ALA A 359 2.81 2.41 22.22
C ALA A 359 2.01 3.47 21.44
N ASP A 360 2.58 4.68 21.27
CA ASP A 360 1.88 5.81 20.68
C ASP A 360 2.08 5.80 19.16
N LYS A 361 1.16 5.05 18.51
CA LYS A 361 1.32 4.38 17.20
C LYS A 361 1.41 5.34 15.98
N PHE A 362 2.50 6.09 15.84
CA PHE A 362 2.71 6.98 14.69
C PHE A 362 4.00 6.77 13.89
N LYS A 363 4.99 6.02 14.40
CA LYS A 363 6.38 6.04 13.87
C LYS A 363 6.96 4.66 13.51
N ASP A 364 6.16 3.60 13.62
CA ASP A 364 6.62 2.22 13.44
C ASP A 364 7.20 1.99 12.03
N ARG A 365 8.42 1.44 11.96
CA ARG A 365 9.09 1.10 10.70
C ARG A 365 9.02 -0.40 10.46
N TYR A 366 8.48 -0.85 9.33
CA TYR A 366 8.14 -2.26 9.12
C TYR A 366 8.21 -2.73 7.67
N VAL A 367 8.31 -4.05 7.46
CA VAL A 367 8.25 -4.64 6.11
C VAL A 367 6.81 -4.72 5.61
N HIS A 368 6.54 -4.02 4.51
CA HIS A 368 5.24 -4.04 3.85
C HIS A 368 5.28 -4.70 2.46
N MET A 369 6.47 -5.06 1.95
CA MET A 369 6.68 -5.95 0.81
C MET A 369 5.86 -7.24 0.90
N LYS A 370 5.45 -7.76 -0.26
CA LYS A 370 4.64 -8.97 -0.40
C LYS A 370 5.09 -9.71 -1.65
N GLY A 371 5.86 -10.77 -1.46
CA GLY A 371 6.51 -11.46 -2.56
C GLY A 371 7.59 -12.44 -2.14
N LEU A 372 8.28 -12.98 -3.13
CA LEU A 372 9.43 -13.86 -2.96
C LEU A 372 10.34 -13.82 -4.17
N ALA A 373 11.59 -14.24 -3.98
CA ALA A 373 12.55 -14.49 -5.05
C ALA A 373 13.13 -15.91 -4.92
N VAL A 374 13.52 -16.49 -6.07
CA VAL A 374 14.22 -17.78 -6.18
C VAL A 374 15.38 -17.64 -7.16
N GLN A 375 16.56 -18.12 -6.77
CA GLN A 375 17.78 -18.16 -7.58
C GLN A 375 18.42 -19.54 -7.41
N GLY A 376 18.59 -20.27 -8.51
CA GLY A 376 19.08 -21.64 -8.53
C GLY A 376 18.10 -22.57 -9.25
N ASN A 377 18.04 -23.83 -8.81
CA ASN A 377 17.25 -24.86 -9.48
C ASN A 377 15.73 -24.64 -9.29
N VAL A 378 15.08 -24.09 -10.33
CA VAL A 378 13.64 -23.86 -10.37
C VAL A 378 13.09 -24.15 -11.76
N ASP A 379 11.98 -24.88 -11.81
CA ASP A 379 11.30 -25.32 -13.04
C ASP A 379 12.18 -26.18 -13.97
N GLY A 380 13.14 -26.89 -13.40
CA GLY A 380 14.12 -27.70 -14.13
C GLY A 380 15.33 -26.91 -14.66
N ARG A 381 15.36 -25.58 -14.51
CA ARG A 381 16.53 -24.75 -14.82
C ARG A 381 17.48 -24.67 -13.63
N PRO A 382 18.71 -25.20 -13.71
CA PRO A 382 19.70 -25.08 -12.62
C PRO A 382 20.21 -23.63 -12.43
N ASP A 383 20.09 -22.81 -13.47
CA ASP A 383 20.45 -21.39 -13.51
C ASP A 383 19.23 -20.46 -13.33
N GLY A 384 18.10 -21.00 -12.87
CA GLY A 384 16.82 -20.32 -12.81
C GLY A 384 16.84 -19.07 -11.93
N ASN A 385 16.05 -18.08 -12.33
CA ASN A 385 15.90 -16.79 -11.66
C ASN A 385 14.41 -16.39 -11.73
N VAL A 386 13.76 -16.18 -10.60
CA VAL A 386 12.32 -15.85 -10.52
C VAL A 386 12.04 -14.85 -9.40
N VAL A 387 11.21 -13.84 -9.67
CA VAL A 387 10.65 -12.94 -8.66
C VAL A 387 9.13 -12.86 -8.78
N LEU A 388 8.44 -13.07 -7.66
CA LEU A 388 7.05 -12.71 -7.45
C LEU A 388 7.00 -11.39 -6.67
N SER A 389 6.46 -10.33 -7.29
CA SER A 389 6.11 -9.06 -6.65
C SER A 389 4.58 -8.92 -6.64
N SER A 390 3.99 -8.49 -5.52
CA SER A 390 2.54 -8.59 -5.31
C SER A 390 1.98 -7.50 -4.39
N SER A 391 0.69 -7.22 -4.49
CA SER A 391 -0.06 -6.47 -3.48
C SER A 391 -0.55 -7.34 -2.32
N GLU A 392 -0.43 -8.67 -2.43
CA GLU A 392 -1.26 -9.63 -1.71
C GLU A 392 -0.69 -10.16 -0.38
N ASN A 393 -1.45 -9.93 0.70
CA ASN A 393 -1.16 -10.53 1.99
C ASN A 393 -1.48 -12.04 1.97
N TRP A 394 -0.63 -12.88 2.56
CA TRP A 394 -0.80 -14.33 2.59
C TRP A 394 -1.81 -14.78 3.66
N THR A 395 -3.04 -14.30 3.48
CA THR A 395 -4.22 -14.46 4.35
C THR A 395 -5.44 -14.89 3.52
N ARG A 396 -6.52 -15.25 4.21
CA ARG A 396 -7.87 -15.46 3.66
C ARG A 396 -8.47 -14.17 3.09
N LEU A 397 -8.11 -13.00 3.61
CA LEU A 397 -8.62 -11.73 3.10
C LEU A 397 -7.98 -11.38 1.74
N GLY A 398 -6.66 -11.56 1.58
CA GLY A 398 -5.98 -11.37 0.29
C GLY A 398 -6.58 -12.28 -0.78
N TRP A 399 -6.76 -13.57 -0.47
CA TRP A 399 -7.30 -14.58 -1.40
C TRP A 399 -8.66 -14.24 -2.04
N HIS A 400 -9.46 -13.42 -1.38
CA HIS A 400 -10.77 -12.98 -1.85
C HIS A 400 -10.79 -11.52 -2.32
N SER A 401 -9.72 -10.76 -2.08
CA SER A 401 -9.60 -9.36 -2.50
C SER A 401 -9.24 -9.26 -3.99
N ASP A 402 -9.30 -8.04 -4.52
CA ASP A 402 -8.71 -7.70 -5.82
C ASP A 402 -7.26 -7.27 -5.55
N GLU A 403 -6.33 -8.03 -6.10
CA GLU A 403 -4.90 -8.05 -5.78
C GLU A 403 -4.13 -8.44 -7.04
N GLU A 404 -3.01 -7.77 -7.34
CA GLU A 404 -2.12 -8.11 -8.44
C GLU A 404 -0.91 -8.91 -7.98
N ASN A 405 -0.49 -9.84 -8.85
CA ASN A 405 0.72 -10.62 -8.71
C ASN A 405 1.43 -10.60 -10.07
N ILE A 406 2.69 -10.18 -10.10
CA ILE A 406 3.57 -10.32 -11.28
C ILE A 406 4.66 -11.33 -10.94
N ILE A 407 4.87 -12.31 -11.80
CA ILE A 407 5.95 -13.28 -11.72
C ILE A 407 6.85 -13.03 -12.92
N ILE A 408 8.04 -12.51 -12.67
CA ILE A 408 9.08 -12.30 -13.67
C ILE A 408 10.07 -13.46 -13.57
N ARG A 409 10.44 -14.04 -14.71
CA ARG A 409 11.43 -15.12 -14.83
C ARG A 409 12.66 -14.64 -15.59
N ASP A 410 13.74 -15.39 -15.48
CA ASP A 410 14.92 -15.29 -16.36
C ASP A 410 15.56 -13.88 -16.37
N ASP A 411 15.39 -13.14 -15.26
CA ASP A 411 16.00 -11.83 -15.00
C ASP A 411 16.90 -11.95 -13.76
N PRO A 412 18.19 -12.29 -13.93
CA PRO A 412 19.14 -12.42 -12.82
C PRO A 412 19.38 -11.12 -12.08
N ALA A 413 19.33 -9.97 -12.77
CA ALA A 413 19.61 -8.66 -12.17
C ALA A 413 18.48 -8.22 -11.22
N LEU A 414 17.22 -8.38 -11.62
CA LEU A 414 16.05 -8.13 -10.78
C LEU A 414 15.96 -9.16 -9.64
N THR A 415 16.27 -10.43 -9.92
CA THR A 415 16.29 -11.50 -8.91
C THR A 415 17.34 -11.24 -7.83
N GLN A 416 18.60 -11.01 -8.20
CA GLN A 416 19.67 -10.66 -7.26
C GLN A 416 19.31 -9.42 -6.44
N LYS A 417 18.81 -8.36 -7.09
CA LYS A 417 18.39 -7.13 -6.43
C LYS A 417 17.24 -7.33 -5.43
N TYR A 418 16.34 -8.30 -5.66
CA TYR A 418 15.32 -8.70 -4.68
C TYR A 418 15.94 -9.49 -3.53
N MET A 419 16.80 -10.47 -3.82
CA MET A 419 17.54 -11.23 -2.81
C MET A 419 18.30 -10.30 -1.85
N ASP A 420 19.13 -9.40 -2.39
CA ASP A 420 19.95 -8.47 -1.63
C ASP A 420 19.14 -7.56 -0.72
N HIS A 421 17.93 -7.17 -1.15
CA HIS A 421 17.03 -6.34 -0.36
C HIS A 421 16.35 -7.12 0.76
N VAL A 422 15.94 -8.38 0.54
CA VAL A 422 15.45 -9.24 1.62
C VAL A 422 16.57 -9.58 2.62
N ASP A 423 17.78 -9.89 2.13
CA ASP A 423 18.96 -10.13 2.97
C ASP A 423 19.30 -8.88 3.81
N LEU A 424 19.14 -7.68 3.23
CA LEU A 424 19.31 -6.41 3.94
C LEU A 424 18.28 -6.24 5.07
N ILE A 425 16.99 -6.41 4.77
CA ILE A 425 15.92 -6.37 5.77
C ILE A 425 16.17 -7.44 6.85
N TYR A 426 16.62 -8.64 6.47
CA TYR A 426 16.92 -9.72 7.41
C TYR A 426 18.13 -9.39 8.29
N ARG A 427 19.16 -8.73 7.79
CA ARG A 427 20.29 -8.25 8.60
C ARG A 427 19.86 -7.16 9.58
N GLU A 428 19.10 -6.16 9.11
CA GLU A 428 18.63 -5.03 9.94
C GLU A 428 17.51 -5.42 10.94
N ALA A 429 16.75 -6.49 10.69
CA ALA A 429 15.63 -6.88 11.54
C ALA A 429 16.06 -7.23 12.98
N PRO A 430 15.35 -6.70 14.00
CA PRO A 430 15.77 -6.74 15.40
C PRO A 430 15.92 -8.15 15.94
N ARG A 431 16.97 -8.38 16.74
CA ARG A 431 17.30 -9.69 17.33
C ARG A 431 16.37 -10.12 18.48
N LYS A 432 15.67 -9.18 19.11
CA LYS A 432 14.70 -9.42 20.20
C LYS A 432 13.48 -8.53 20.00
N LEU A 433 12.28 -9.09 20.17
CA LEU A 433 11.00 -8.38 20.15
C LEU A 433 10.60 -8.04 21.59
N SER A 434 11.06 -6.90 22.12
CA SER A 434 10.57 -6.37 23.40
C SER A 434 9.13 -5.89 23.27
N ASN A 435 8.81 -5.18 22.19
CA ASN A 435 7.48 -4.60 21.95
C ASN A 435 6.74 -5.44 20.90
N TYR A 436 5.81 -6.29 21.34
CA TYR A 436 5.05 -7.21 20.49
C TYR A 436 3.60 -6.70 20.29
N VAL A 437 3.38 -5.84 19.29
CA VAL A 437 2.03 -5.39 18.91
C VAL A 437 1.40 -6.43 17.97
N ASN A 438 0.36 -7.12 18.46
CA ASN A 438 -0.28 -8.23 17.76
C ASN A 438 -1.60 -7.79 17.08
N SER A 439 -1.53 -6.79 16.19
CA SER A 439 -2.70 -6.17 15.54
C SER A 439 -3.40 -7.04 14.46
N ALA A 440 -3.27 -8.37 14.56
CA ALA A 440 -3.92 -9.36 13.71
C ALA A 440 -4.39 -10.61 14.48
N ASP A 441 -4.66 -10.49 15.78
CA ASP A 441 -5.46 -11.48 16.50
C ASP A 441 -6.96 -11.16 16.33
N PRO A 442 -7.77 -12.05 15.74
CA PRO A 442 -9.21 -11.85 15.62
C PRO A 442 -9.98 -12.12 16.93
N ASP A 443 -9.30 -12.61 17.97
CA ASP A 443 -9.89 -12.91 19.29
C ASP A 443 -8.94 -12.44 20.42
N PRO A 444 -8.89 -11.12 20.70
CA PRO A 444 -7.90 -10.53 21.58
C PRO A 444 -8.28 -10.70 23.06
N THR A 445 -7.76 -11.75 23.70
CA THR A 445 -7.69 -11.81 25.17
C THR A 445 -6.64 -10.81 25.69
N PRO A 446 -7.03 -9.77 26.47
CA PRO A 446 -6.09 -8.73 26.88
C PRO A 446 -5.00 -9.26 27.81
N ARG A 447 -3.74 -8.87 27.58
CA ARG A 447 -2.65 -9.11 28.54
C ARG A 447 -2.72 -8.07 29.66
N THR A 448 -3.40 -8.43 30.75
CA THR A 448 -3.60 -7.60 31.95
C THR A 448 -2.32 -7.42 32.78
N ARG A 449 -1.39 -6.57 32.32
CA ARG A 449 -0.43 -5.79 33.13
C ARG A 449 0.41 -4.87 32.22
N GLY A 450 0.30 -3.55 32.43
CA GLY A 450 1.14 -2.52 31.82
C GLY A 450 0.41 -1.57 30.86
N HIS A 451 0.29 -0.31 31.28
CA HIS A 451 -0.23 0.86 30.54
C HIS A 451 -1.74 0.85 30.22
N SER A 452 -2.47 1.81 30.79
CA SER A 452 -3.92 2.01 30.64
C SER A 452 -4.31 2.73 29.35
N ASP A 453 -3.43 3.59 28.83
CA ASP A 453 -3.82 4.67 27.90
C ASP A 453 -3.64 4.28 26.42
N THR A 454 -3.60 2.98 26.11
CA THR A 454 -3.19 2.49 24.78
C THR A 454 -4.31 2.51 23.73
N GLU A 455 -4.96 3.65 23.50
CA GLU A 455 -5.98 3.78 22.44
C GLU A 455 -5.43 3.34 21.07
N TYR A 456 -6.20 2.53 20.33
CA TYR A 456 -5.77 1.95 19.06
C TYR A 456 -6.29 2.77 17.88
N LEU A 457 -5.42 3.66 17.40
CA LEU A 457 -5.63 4.39 16.15
C LEU A 457 -5.94 3.42 15.01
N GLY A 458 -7.15 3.49 14.48
CA GLY A 458 -7.54 2.78 13.28
C GLY A 458 -6.93 3.45 12.03
N PRO A 459 -7.12 2.84 10.84
CA PRO A 459 -6.68 3.43 9.58
C PRO A 459 -7.32 4.78 9.21
N LYS A 460 -8.22 5.31 10.05
CA LYS A 460 -8.82 6.65 9.91
C LYS A 460 -8.03 7.71 10.68
N GLU A 461 -7.64 7.41 11.92
CA GLU A 461 -6.87 8.32 12.78
C GLU A 461 -5.37 8.34 12.41
N TYR A 462 -4.90 7.41 11.58
CA TYR A 462 -3.50 7.38 11.14
C TYR A 462 -3.15 8.61 10.25
N PRO A 463 -2.04 9.34 10.54
CA PRO A 463 -1.74 10.66 9.98
C PRO A 463 -0.98 10.54 8.65
N PHE A 464 -1.47 9.66 7.76
CA PHE A 464 -0.78 9.25 6.53
C PHE A 464 -0.25 10.44 5.70
N HIS A 465 -0.96 11.57 5.66
CA HIS A 465 -0.54 12.79 4.99
C HIS A 465 0.57 13.61 5.67
N GLU A 466 0.64 13.64 7.00
CA GLU A 466 1.62 14.45 7.76
C GLU A 466 3.01 13.83 7.69
N LEU A 467 3.07 12.50 7.61
CA LEU A 467 4.31 11.73 7.51
C LEU A 467 5.14 12.04 6.24
N GLU A 468 4.56 12.70 5.23
CA GLU A 468 5.33 13.18 4.08
C GLU A 468 6.14 14.45 4.36
N ALA A 469 5.87 15.16 5.47
CA ALA A 469 6.72 16.26 5.92
C ALA A 469 8.13 15.79 6.31
N GLU A 470 8.31 14.51 6.69
CA GLU A 470 9.64 13.89 6.88
C GLU A 470 10.46 13.73 5.57
N LEU A 471 9.94 14.16 4.41
CA LEU A 471 10.63 14.17 3.11
C LEU A 471 11.08 15.56 2.64
N SER A 472 10.82 16.60 3.42
CA SER A 472 11.10 18.02 3.09
C SER A 472 12.56 18.40 3.31
#